data_AF-A0A7W0YFQ2-F1
#
_entry.id   AF-A0A7W0YFQ2-F1
#
_cell.length_a   1.000
_cell.length_b   1.000
_cell.length_c   1.000
_cell.angle_alpha   90.00
_cell.angle_beta   90.00
_cell.angle_gamma   90.00
#
_symmetry.space_group_name_H-M   'P 1'
#
loop_
_entity.id
_entity.type
_entity.pdbx_description
1 polymer ?
#
loop_
_entity_poly.entity_id
_entity_poly.type
_entity_poly.pdbx_seq_one_letter_code
_entity_poly.pdbx_strand_id
1 'polypeptide(L)'
;MLRSASSPPSTPEAGFDRDAYERFRLARRLGEAVASWDDPEIIPGREAPHMRADDYVIGLVFRERPRAYPLWIIDNYHAINDRVDGERILVASCERCQSGSAFRANTGDSSEREPLFRAAGVLNAVLLFKDLRTGSYWNHYEGLALRGRSAGFRLEWIPAYHMEWADWLALHPDTGVMTPPEDRTHPDARHGHGREEFFGRPGMDPSFVPTIVGDLDTRYPENQMVLGIHDDRGGIAFPLREVHREGGVASCESSGRNLVVFAGPKPDGFSMSAFLADVDGKDRSFVRDDGSFRDLETGGHWSIEGRCTKGPNRDASLTPVPWFYVRWHAWVYCHRGTDLFRSDRAFPPLRHEDLGDPDLRSVIEALAADSGDVLTEGPVLSQLRPRESRSSLVLRVAAERIRVHRFASEQAARDYELLEGGWSAWPYRSTLLANRITRVGPVVIEADPEDRFVDPAQIVPKPEPGLQGSLRLDPARMPRPKGREAPPAAGSPGFIEVLRALRRAGFDVIDAGFLPPAQLRVGCTNGIGVTIEGDRFLLYRFESPEKAAGYARAQPHALPAGSFVLRSTPVTMYVDPTYEILYAGDDEVRWSVLLEDARLRRAFGAAGLS
;
A
#
# COMPACT_ATOMS: atom_id res chain seq x y z
N MET A 1 -36.24 8.53 -49.21
CA MET A 1 -36.85 9.53 -48.29
C MET A 1 -36.42 9.18 -46.87
N LEU A 2 -35.75 10.14 -46.20
CA LEU A 2 -35.65 10.38 -44.74
C LEU A 2 -35.11 9.22 -43.84
N ARG A 3 -33.83 9.26 -43.46
CA ARG A 3 -33.25 9.80 -42.19
C ARG A 3 -33.77 9.13 -40.90
N SER A 4 -32.88 8.44 -40.19
CA SER A 4 -32.36 8.97 -38.92
C SER A 4 -30.92 8.48 -38.71
N ALA A 5 -30.00 9.45 -38.67
CA ALA A 5 -28.68 9.28 -38.11
C ALA A 5 -28.84 9.55 -36.62
N SER A 6 -28.58 8.54 -35.78
CA SER A 6 -28.32 8.80 -34.37
C SER A 6 -26.90 9.34 -34.26
N SER A 7 -26.78 10.65 -34.06
CA SER A 7 -25.52 11.29 -33.70
C SER A 7 -24.92 10.58 -32.47
N PRO A 8 -23.58 10.43 -32.40
CA PRO A 8 -22.93 10.02 -31.16
C PRO A 8 -23.28 11.02 -30.04
N PRO A 9 -23.41 10.58 -28.79
CA PRO A 9 -23.69 11.48 -27.68
C PRO A 9 -22.57 12.52 -27.59
N SER A 10 -22.96 13.79 -27.58
CA SER A 10 -22.08 14.91 -27.28
C SER A 10 -21.73 14.84 -25.79
N THR A 11 -20.56 14.31 -25.44
CA THR A 11 -20.01 14.46 -24.09
C THR A 11 -19.60 15.93 -23.88
N PRO A 12 -19.89 16.54 -22.72
CA PRO A 12 -19.50 17.93 -22.46
C PRO A 12 -17.97 18.06 -22.40
N GLU A 13 -17.41 19.05 -23.10
CA GLU A 13 -15.99 19.43 -23.12
C GLU A 13 -15.44 19.96 -21.77
N ALA A 14 -16.24 19.95 -20.70
CA ALA A 14 -15.88 20.52 -19.41
C ALA A 14 -14.98 19.56 -18.61
N GLY A 15 -13.68 19.61 -18.88
CA GLY A 15 -12.66 18.94 -18.06
C GLY A 15 -11.45 18.40 -18.83
N PHE A 16 -11.54 18.30 -20.16
CA PHE A 16 -10.48 17.77 -21.00
C PHE A 16 -9.72 18.88 -21.73
N ASP A 17 -8.55 19.27 -21.23
CA ASP A 17 -7.64 20.22 -21.90
C ASP A 17 -6.90 19.56 -23.07
N ARG A 18 -7.63 19.38 -24.17
CA ARG A 18 -7.14 18.76 -25.40
C ARG A 18 -5.83 19.37 -25.90
N ASP A 19 -5.68 20.69 -25.79
CA ASP A 19 -4.51 21.41 -26.26
C ASP A 19 -3.25 21.10 -25.43
N ALA A 20 -3.38 20.97 -24.10
CA ALA A 20 -2.29 20.51 -23.25
C ALA A 20 -1.86 19.07 -23.59
N TYR A 21 -2.83 18.18 -23.83
CA TYR A 21 -2.58 16.78 -24.16
C TYR A 21 -2.00 16.57 -25.57
N GLU A 22 -2.39 17.37 -26.56
CA GLU A 22 -1.82 17.31 -27.91
C GLU A 22 -0.36 17.79 -27.95
N ARG A 23 0.03 18.71 -27.05
CA ARG A 23 1.42 19.17 -26.89
C ARG A 23 2.33 18.14 -26.21
N PHE A 24 1.78 17.13 -25.54
CA PHE A 24 2.58 16.08 -24.89
C PHE A 24 3.34 15.23 -25.93
N ARG A 25 4.67 15.19 -25.79
CA ARG A 25 5.54 14.28 -26.54
C ARG A 25 6.05 13.22 -25.57
N LEU A 26 5.72 11.94 -25.81
CA LEU A 26 6.37 10.84 -25.10
C LEU A 26 7.89 10.96 -25.27
N ALA A 27 8.63 10.87 -24.18
CA ALA A 27 10.09 10.76 -24.24
C ALA A 27 10.44 9.51 -25.07
N ARG A 28 11.18 9.71 -26.17
CA ARG A 28 11.42 8.74 -27.25
C ARG A 28 12.18 7.46 -26.83
N ARG A 29 12.47 7.26 -25.54
CA ARG A 29 13.06 6.04 -24.96
C ARG A 29 12.05 5.14 -24.23
N LEU A 30 10.89 5.66 -23.78
CA LEU A 30 9.76 4.87 -23.26
C LEU A 30 8.85 4.39 -24.42
N GLY A 31 9.47 3.83 -25.46
CA GLY A 31 8.84 3.59 -26.77
C GLY A 31 8.46 2.13 -27.07
N GLU A 32 8.88 1.20 -26.23
CA GLU A 32 8.44 -0.20 -26.30
C GLU A 32 7.34 -0.42 -25.27
N ALA A 33 6.33 -1.23 -25.60
CA ALA A 33 5.24 -1.54 -24.69
C ALA A 33 5.81 -2.34 -23.51
N VAL A 34 6.06 -1.69 -22.40
CA VAL A 34 6.64 -2.29 -21.20
C VAL A 34 5.51 -2.95 -20.42
N ALA A 35 5.68 -4.23 -20.12
CA ALA A 35 4.93 -5.06 -19.17
C ALA A 35 3.39 -5.01 -19.23
N SER A 36 2.81 -6.21 -19.32
CA SER A 36 1.41 -6.49 -19.05
C SER A 36 1.28 -8.00 -18.94
N TRP A 37 0.20 -8.46 -18.34
CA TRP A 37 -0.12 -9.87 -18.40
C TRP A 37 -1.48 -10.08 -19.07
N ASP A 38 -1.47 -10.78 -20.20
CA ASP A 38 -2.69 -11.25 -20.86
C ASP A 38 -3.06 -12.65 -20.37
N ASP A 39 -4.34 -12.86 -20.07
CA ASP A 39 -4.89 -14.16 -19.68
C ASP A 39 -4.13 -14.80 -18.49
N PRO A 40 -4.12 -14.14 -17.31
CA PRO A 40 -3.42 -14.66 -16.12
C PRO A 40 -4.00 -16.00 -15.67
N GLU A 41 -3.13 -16.82 -15.08
CA GLU A 41 -3.60 -18.03 -14.40
C GLU A 41 -4.30 -17.64 -13.09
N ILE A 42 -5.51 -18.19 -12.91
CA ILE A 42 -6.34 -17.96 -11.73
C ILE A 42 -6.63 -19.31 -11.07
N ILE A 43 -6.30 -19.43 -9.79
CA ILE A 43 -6.59 -20.63 -8.97
C ILE A 43 -7.63 -20.31 -7.88
N PRO A 44 -8.32 -21.31 -7.31
CA PRO A 44 -9.19 -21.10 -6.16
C PRO A 44 -8.43 -20.45 -4.99
N GLY A 45 -8.99 -19.38 -4.41
CA GLY A 45 -8.35 -18.62 -3.33
C GLY A 45 -8.03 -19.45 -2.09
N ARG A 46 -8.90 -20.41 -1.76
CA ARG A 46 -8.68 -21.34 -0.63
C ARG A 46 -7.49 -22.27 -0.83
N GLU A 47 -6.97 -22.37 -2.05
CA GLU A 47 -5.86 -23.21 -2.45
C GLU A 47 -4.65 -22.38 -2.89
N ALA A 48 -4.50 -21.15 -2.37
CA ALA A 48 -3.46 -20.20 -2.78
C ALA A 48 -2.23 -20.21 -1.84
N PRO A 49 -1.26 -21.14 -2.00
CA PRO A 49 -0.10 -21.25 -1.11
C PRO A 49 0.88 -20.08 -1.25
N HIS A 50 0.78 -19.30 -2.33
CA HIS A 50 1.62 -18.14 -2.61
C HIS A 50 1.21 -16.89 -1.84
N MET A 51 0.02 -16.90 -1.23
CA MET A 51 -0.57 -15.75 -0.55
C MET A 51 -0.31 -15.77 0.95
N ARG A 52 -0.05 -14.59 1.51
CA ARG A 52 -0.07 -14.32 2.94
C ARG A 52 -1.38 -13.66 3.31
N ALA A 53 -1.83 -13.85 4.55
CA ALA A 53 -3.08 -13.26 5.05
C ALA A 53 -3.13 -11.72 4.91
N ASP A 54 -1.97 -11.08 5.01
CA ASP A 54 -1.77 -9.63 4.99
C ASP A 54 -1.31 -9.09 3.64
N ASP A 55 -1.25 -9.94 2.60
CA ASP A 55 -0.94 -9.46 1.26
C ASP A 55 -2.04 -8.51 0.77
N TYR A 56 -1.63 -7.41 0.18
CA TYR A 56 -2.52 -6.44 -0.43
C TYR A 56 -3.02 -6.97 -1.78
N VAL A 57 -4.34 -7.06 -1.94
CA VAL A 57 -5.00 -7.41 -3.20
C VAL A 57 -5.90 -6.27 -3.71
N ILE A 58 -6.05 -6.22 -5.03
CA ILE A 58 -7.16 -5.56 -5.72
C ILE A 58 -8.21 -6.65 -5.96
N GLY A 59 -9.34 -6.57 -5.26
CA GLY A 59 -10.46 -7.47 -5.41
C GLY A 59 -11.58 -6.86 -6.26
N LEU A 60 -12.25 -7.66 -7.08
CA LEU A 60 -13.44 -7.25 -7.82
C LEU A 60 -14.45 -8.39 -7.92
N VAL A 61 -15.71 -8.05 -8.18
CA VAL A 61 -16.74 -9.01 -8.56
C VAL A 61 -17.27 -8.60 -9.92
N PHE A 62 -17.06 -9.43 -10.92
CA PHE A 62 -17.58 -9.20 -12.27
C PHE A 62 -18.45 -10.38 -12.68
N ARG A 63 -19.71 -10.11 -13.04
CA ARG A 63 -20.71 -11.15 -13.39
C ARG A 63 -20.79 -12.27 -12.34
N GLU A 64 -20.91 -11.87 -11.07
CA GLU A 64 -20.96 -12.78 -9.91
C GLU A 64 -19.69 -13.63 -9.69
N ARG A 65 -18.60 -13.37 -10.41
CA ARG A 65 -17.32 -14.05 -10.21
C ARG A 65 -16.34 -13.16 -9.46
N PRO A 66 -16.04 -13.46 -8.19
CA PRO A 66 -15.02 -12.73 -7.44
C PRO A 66 -13.61 -13.09 -7.94
N ARG A 67 -12.79 -12.06 -8.15
CA ARG A 67 -11.37 -12.15 -8.54
C ARG A 67 -10.50 -11.31 -7.61
N ALA A 68 -9.29 -11.79 -7.34
CA ALA A 68 -8.26 -11.06 -6.60
C ALA A 68 -6.95 -11.02 -7.39
N TYR A 69 -6.35 -9.83 -7.45
CA TYR A 69 -5.08 -9.56 -8.09
C TYR A 69 -4.10 -9.05 -7.02
N PRO A 70 -3.14 -9.88 -6.57
CA PRO A 70 -2.17 -9.47 -5.57
C PRO A 70 -1.27 -8.35 -6.07
N LEU A 71 -1.15 -7.28 -5.27
CA LEU A 71 -0.41 -6.07 -5.66
C LEU A 71 1.06 -6.39 -5.99
N TRP A 72 1.69 -7.25 -5.18
CA TRP A 72 3.07 -7.70 -5.40
C TRP A 72 3.28 -8.49 -6.71
N ILE A 73 2.22 -8.95 -7.38
CA ILE A 73 2.28 -9.54 -8.72
C ILE A 73 1.99 -8.46 -9.77
N ILE A 74 0.82 -7.80 -9.68
CA ILE A 74 0.36 -6.86 -10.71
C ILE A 74 1.29 -5.66 -10.86
N ASP A 75 1.97 -5.20 -9.81
CA ASP A 75 2.92 -4.08 -9.92
C ASP A 75 4.07 -4.36 -10.91
N ASN A 76 4.40 -5.63 -11.17
CA ASN A 76 5.41 -6.00 -12.17
C ASN A 76 4.89 -5.88 -13.61
N TYR A 77 3.57 -5.85 -13.79
CA TYR A 77 2.92 -5.88 -15.10
C TYR A 77 2.10 -4.62 -15.38
N HIS A 78 1.66 -3.90 -14.34
CA HIS A 78 0.76 -2.76 -14.31
C HIS A 78 -0.63 -2.96 -14.95
N ALA A 79 -0.73 -3.65 -16.07
CA ALA A 79 -1.96 -3.98 -16.79
C ALA A 79 -2.16 -5.50 -16.86
N ILE A 80 -3.25 -5.98 -16.27
CA ILE A 80 -3.71 -7.36 -16.40
C ILE A 80 -4.92 -7.38 -17.33
N ASN A 81 -4.78 -8.01 -18.49
CA ASN A 81 -5.82 -8.20 -19.48
C ASN A 81 -6.51 -9.56 -19.24
N ASP A 82 -7.31 -9.65 -18.17
CA ASP A 82 -7.98 -10.88 -17.75
C ASP A 82 -9.25 -11.16 -18.59
N ARG A 83 -9.72 -12.41 -18.55
CA ARG A 83 -10.98 -12.85 -19.14
C ARG A 83 -11.87 -13.49 -18.10
N VAL A 84 -13.03 -12.88 -17.89
CA VAL A 84 -14.07 -13.39 -16.97
C VAL A 84 -15.33 -13.65 -17.77
N ASP A 85 -15.82 -14.90 -17.75
CA ASP A 85 -16.97 -15.35 -18.55
C ASP A 85 -16.88 -14.99 -20.04
N GLY A 86 -15.68 -15.14 -20.61
CA GLY A 86 -15.43 -14.88 -22.02
C GLY A 86 -15.19 -13.40 -22.35
N GLU A 87 -15.47 -12.47 -21.44
CA GLU A 87 -15.30 -11.04 -21.65
C GLU A 87 -13.95 -10.52 -21.13
N ARG A 88 -13.31 -9.65 -21.92
CA ARG A 88 -12.03 -9.02 -21.59
C ARG A 88 -12.25 -7.89 -20.59
N ILE A 89 -11.53 -7.94 -19.48
CA ILE A 89 -11.44 -6.85 -18.51
C ILE A 89 -9.99 -6.37 -18.40
N LEU A 90 -9.83 -5.11 -18.05
CA LEU A 90 -8.55 -4.51 -17.70
C LEU A 90 -8.53 -4.31 -16.19
N VAL A 91 -7.51 -4.87 -15.52
CA VAL A 91 -7.15 -4.49 -14.15
C VAL A 91 -5.86 -3.70 -14.21
N ALA A 92 -5.91 -2.47 -13.72
CA ALA A 92 -4.85 -1.49 -13.82
C ALA A 92 -4.28 -1.17 -12.42
N SER A 93 -2.96 -1.16 -12.29
CA SER A 93 -2.29 -0.76 -11.06
C SER A 93 -0.96 -0.05 -11.33
N CYS A 94 -0.56 0.77 -10.37
CA CYS A 94 0.71 1.44 -10.30
C CYS A 94 1.08 1.57 -8.83
N GLU A 95 2.15 0.90 -8.42
CA GLU A 95 2.78 0.94 -7.11
C GLU A 95 3.07 2.38 -6.67
N ARG A 96 3.48 3.23 -7.63
CA ARG A 96 3.78 4.64 -7.36
C ARG A 96 2.53 5.50 -7.25
N CYS A 97 1.40 5.10 -7.82
CA CYS A 97 0.14 5.81 -7.59
C CYS A 97 -0.64 5.20 -6.41
N GLN A 98 -0.19 4.05 -5.88
CA GLN A 98 -0.95 3.16 -5.00
C GLN A 98 -2.35 2.88 -5.52
N SER A 99 -2.49 2.72 -6.84
CA SER A 99 -3.76 2.62 -7.54
C SER A 99 -4.19 1.16 -7.79
N GLY A 100 -5.48 0.99 -8.07
CA GLY A 100 -6.09 -0.30 -8.39
C GLY A 100 -7.48 -0.10 -8.94
N SER A 101 -7.61 -0.18 -10.26
CA SER A 101 -8.87 0.06 -10.96
C SER A 101 -9.19 -1.11 -11.90
N ALA A 102 -10.48 -1.34 -12.14
CA ALA A 102 -10.92 -2.35 -13.09
C ALA A 102 -11.94 -1.78 -14.08
N PHE A 103 -11.88 -2.27 -15.31
CA PHE A 103 -12.73 -1.81 -16.40
C PHE A 103 -13.10 -2.97 -17.34
N ARG A 104 -14.27 -2.88 -17.97
CA ARG A 104 -14.52 -3.68 -19.18
C ARG A 104 -13.65 -3.10 -20.30
N ALA A 105 -12.92 -3.95 -21.00
CA ALA A 105 -11.93 -3.53 -21.99
C ALA A 105 -12.56 -3.01 -23.32
N ASN A 106 -13.83 -2.61 -23.33
CA ASN A 106 -14.48 -2.10 -24.53
C ASN A 106 -14.05 -0.65 -24.80
N THR A 107 -13.25 -0.44 -25.84
CA THR A 107 -12.67 0.87 -26.20
C THR A 107 -13.58 1.75 -27.08
N GLY A 108 -14.84 1.35 -27.30
CA GLY A 108 -15.79 2.06 -28.18
C GLY A 108 -15.52 1.90 -29.68
N ASP A 109 -14.40 1.27 -30.05
CA ASP A 109 -14.05 0.90 -31.43
C ASP A 109 -14.76 -0.43 -31.80
N SER A 110 -14.98 -0.71 -33.08
CA SER A 110 -15.60 -1.96 -33.59
C SER A 110 -14.60 -2.90 -34.29
N SER A 111 -13.31 -2.57 -34.26
CA SER A 111 -12.19 -3.37 -34.78
C SER A 111 -12.20 -4.80 -34.25
N GLU A 112 -11.85 -5.75 -35.12
CA GLU A 112 -11.70 -7.17 -34.78
C GLU A 112 -10.48 -7.46 -33.88
N ARG A 113 -9.56 -6.49 -33.73
CA ARG A 113 -8.43 -6.64 -32.81
C ARG A 113 -8.90 -6.61 -31.37
N GLU A 114 -8.29 -7.45 -30.56
CA GLU A 114 -8.59 -7.52 -29.14
C GLU A 114 -8.10 -6.27 -28.37
N PRO A 115 -8.90 -5.73 -27.43
CA PRO A 115 -8.48 -4.60 -26.60
C PRO A 115 -7.53 -5.05 -25.50
N LEU A 116 -6.25 -5.10 -25.84
CA LEU A 116 -5.14 -5.33 -24.90
C LEU A 116 -4.47 -4.00 -24.54
N PHE A 117 -4.13 -3.82 -23.27
CA PHE A 117 -3.49 -2.63 -22.74
C PHE A 117 -2.06 -2.93 -22.27
N ARG A 118 -1.19 -1.93 -22.41
CA ARG A 118 0.23 -1.97 -22.05
C ARG A 118 0.63 -0.68 -21.36
N ALA A 119 1.54 -0.71 -20.39
CA ALA A 119 2.13 0.52 -19.89
C ALA A 119 2.94 1.21 -20.99
N ALA A 120 2.85 2.55 -21.05
CA ALA A 120 3.41 3.31 -22.17
C ALA A 120 4.13 4.60 -21.76
N GLY A 121 3.84 5.17 -20.59
CA GLY A 121 4.53 6.39 -20.14
C GLY A 121 3.88 7.01 -18.93
N VAL A 122 4.35 8.18 -18.52
CA VAL A 122 3.84 8.93 -17.37
C VAL A 122 3.49 10.35 -17.77
N LEU A 123 2.34 10.83 -17.31
CA LEU A 123 1.87 12.21 -17.47
C LEU A 123 1.13 12.62 -16.20
N ASN A 124 1.35 13.84 -15.71
CA ASN A 124 0.78 14.31 -14.45
C ASN A 124 1.12 13.39 -13.26
N ALA A 125 2.34 12.84 -13.24
CA ALA A 125 2.79 11.86 -12.25
C ALA A 125 1.90 10.59 -12.19
N VAL A 126 1.22 10.26 -13.28
CA VAL A 126 0.29 9.14 -13.41
C VAL A 126 0.68 8.26 -14.60
N LEU A 127 0.63 6.94 -14.40
CA LEU A 127 0.90 5.97 -15.45
C LEU A 127 -0.15 6.05 -16.58
N LEU A 128 0.31 5.98 -17.82
CA LEU A 128 -0.49 5.93 -19.03
C LEU A 128 -0.42 4.54 -19.65
N PHE A 129 -1.57 4.05 -20.10
CA PHE A 129 -1.66 2.83 -20.88
C PHE A 129 -1.88 3.12 -22.34
N LYS A 130 -1.29 2.30 -23.22
CA LYS A 130 -1.61 2.26 -24.63
C LYS A 130 -2.51 1.06 -24.89
N ASP A 131 -3.65 1.28 -25.54
CA ASP A 131 -4.41 0.18 -26.10
C ASP A 131 -3.79 -0.26 -27.44
N LEU A 132 -3.72 -1.57 -27.68
CA LEU A 132 -3.16 -2.12 -28.92
C LEU A 132 -4.19 -2.16 -30.06
N ARG A 133 -5.48 -2.08 -29.70
CA ARG A 133 -6.60 -2.07 -30.63
C ARG A 133 -6.74 -0.76 -31.38
N THR A 134 -6.70 0.36 -30.66
CA THR A 134 -6.93 1.70 -31.20
C THR A 134 -5.65 2.53 -31.34
N GLY A 135 -4.59 2.15 -30.61
CA GLY A 135 -3.37 2.94 -30.47
C GLY A 135 -3.55 4.15 -29.56
N SER A 136 -4.65 4.22 -28.81
CA SER A 136 -4.97 5.34 -27.92
C SER A 136 -4.25 5.21 -26.60
N TYR A 137 -3.97 6.35 -25.97
CA TYR A 137 -3.38 6.45 -24.63
C TYR A 137 -4.47 6.78 -23.61
N TRP A 138 -4.45 6.08 -22.49
CA TRP A 138 -5.47 6.08 -21.46
C TRP A 138 -4.85 6.42 -20.10
N ASN A 139 -5.55 7.20 -19.29
CA ASN A 139 -5.27 7.29 -17.85
C ASN A 139 -5.55 5.92 -17.22
N HIS A 140 -4.53 5.31 -16.59
CA HIS A 140 -4.62 3.93 -16.11
C HIS A 140 -5.69 3.73 -15.04
N TYR A 141 -5.85 4.70 -14.12
CA TYR A 141 -6.77 4.52 -12.99
C TYR A 141 -8.17 5.03 -13.31
N GLU A 142 -8.36 5.97 -14.23
CA GLU A 142 -9.69 6.48 -14.61
C GLU A 142 -10.34 5.73 -15.78
N GLY A 143 -9.53 5.06 -16.61
CA GLY A 143 -10.02 4.48 -17.86
C GLY A 143 -10.46 5.54 -18.88
N LEU A 144 -9.96 6.77 -18.79
CA LEU A 144 -10.22 7.86 -19.74
C LEU A 144 -9.16 7.86 -20.84
N ALA A 145 -9.59 7.79 -22.11
CA ALA A 145 -8.72 7.97 -23.26
C ALA A 145 -8.32 9.44 -23.41
N LEU A 146 -7.03 9.72 -23.26
CA LEU A 146 -6.46 11.07 -23.30
C LEU A 146 -6.02 11.45 -24.72
N ARG A 147 -5.65 10.47 -25.55
CA ARG A 147 -5.14 10.73 -26.91
C ARG A 147 -5.37 9.55 -27.82
N GLY A 148 -5.62 9.81 -29.10
CA GLY A 148 -5.78 8.77 -30.13
C GLY A 148 -7.22 8.67 -30.61
N ARG A 149 -7.57 7.54 -31.24
CA ARG A 149 -8.88 7.34 -31.86
C ARG A 149 -10.03 7.31 -30.85
N SER A 150 -9.77 6.88 -29.62
CA SER A 150 -10.76 6.81 -28.56
C SER A 150 -10.77 8.05 -27.65
N ALA A 151 -10.03 9.13 -27.97
CA ALA A 151 -9.92 10.30 -27.09
C ALA A 151 -11.30 10.82 -26.60
N GLY A 152 -11.42 11.06 -25.30
CA GLY A 152 -12.67 11.45 -24.62
C GLY A 152 -13.58 10.28 -24.23
N PHE A 153 -13.31 9.06 -24.69
CA PHE A 153 -14.04 7.87 -24.27
C PHE A 153 -13.60 7.41 -22.87
N ARG A 154 -14.55 6.98 -22.04
CA ARG A 154 -14.29 6.33 -20.74
C ARG A 154 -14.68 4.87 -20.81
N LEU A 155 -13.78 3.98 -20.38
CA LEU A 155 -14.09 2.56 -20.23
C LEU A 155 -15.18 2.37 -19.16
N GLU A 156 -16.00 1.33 -19.33
CA GLU A 156 -17.03 1.00 -18.35
C GLU A 156 -16.34 0.46 -17.08
N TRP A 157 -16.46 1.23 -15.99
CA TRP A 157 -15.84 0.96 -14.70
C TRP A 157 -16.45 -0.25 -14.00
N ILE A 158 -15.59 -1.03 -13.35
CA ILE A 158 -15.95 -2.15 -12.47
C ILE A 158 -15.47 -1.78 -11.06
N PRO A 159 -16.34 -1.84 -10.03
CA PRO A 159 -15.93 -1.65 -8.65
C PRO A 159 -14.74 -2.54 -8.28
N ALA A 160 -13.66 -1.90 -7.86
CA ALA A 160 -12.44 -2.54 -7.39
C ALA A 160 -12.15 -2.12 -5.95
N TYR A 161 -11.79 -3.09 -5.13
CA TYR A 161 -11.60 -2.94 -3.69
C TYR A 161 -10.16 -3.26 -3.32
N HIS A 162 -9.56 -2.33 -2.58
CA HIS A 162 -8.21 -2.47 -2.06
C HIS A 162 -8.28 -3.09 -0.67
N MET A 163 -7.81 -4.33 -0.49
CA MET A 163 -8.00 -5.09 0.75
C MET A 163 -6.79 -5.94 1.13
N GLU A 164 -6.71 -6.36 2.39
CA GLU A 164 -5.87 -7.49 2.77
C GLU A 164 -6.50 -8.78 2.26
N TRP A 165 -5.67 -9.74 1.85
CA TRP A 165 -6.10 -11.02 1.31
C TRP A 165 -7.04 -11.78 2.24
N ALA A 166 -6.75 -11.80 3.55
CA ALA A 166 -7.61 -12.46 4.52
C ALA A 166 -9.01 -11.85 4.59
N ASP A 167 -9.11 -10.53 4.45
CA ASP A 167 -10.40 -9.83 4.49
C ASP A 167 -11.18 -10.04 3.19
N TRP A 168 -10.49 -10.02 2.05
CA TRP A 168 -11.10 -10.35 0.77
C TRP A 168 -11.61 -11.81 0.72
N LEU A 169 -10.79 -12.77 1.15
CA LEU A 169 -11.14 -14.18 1.17
C LEU A 169 -12.27 -14.49 2.17
N ALA A 170 -12.37 -13.71 3.26
CA ALA A 170 -13.50 -13.82 4.19
C ALA A 170 -14.82 -13.33 3.57
N LEU A 171 -14.78 -12.26 2.77
CA LEU A 171 -15.95 -11.76 2.03
C LEU A 171 -16.33 -12.65 0.84
N HIS A 172 -15.33 -13.18 0.13
CA HIS A 172 -15.46 -13.96 -1.11
C HIS A 172 -14.74 -15.31 -1.01
N PRO A 173 -15.31 -16.27 -0.27
CA PRO A 173 -14.68 -17.57 -0.04
C PRO A 173 -14.48 -18.43 -1.30
N ASP A 174 -15.16 -18.11 -2.38
CA ASP A 174 -15.14 -18.75 -3.70
C ASP A 174 -14.31 -17.96 -4.73
N THR A 175 -13.63 -16.89 -4.30
CA THR A 175 -12.79 -16.07 -5.18
C THR A 175 -11.71 -16.87 -5.88
N GLY A 176 -11.45 -16.52 -7.15
CA GLY A 176 -10.22 -16.89 -7.82
C GLY A 176 -9.13 -15.85 -7.56
N VAL A 177 -7.88 -16.28 -7.36
CA VAL A 177 -6.74 -15.39 -7.18
C VAL A 177 -5.67 -15.66 -8.24
N MET A 178 -5.08 -14.57 -8.75
CA MET A 178 -3.98 -14.62 -9.71
C MET A 178 -2.73 -15.27 -9.08
N THR A 179 -2.13 -16.22 -9.80
CA THR A 179 -0.81 -16.78 -9.47
C THR A 179 0.28 -15.92 -10.12
N PRO A 180 1.53 -15.90 -9.63
CA PRO A 180 2.64 -15.33 -10.38
C PRO A 180 2.97 -16.24 -11.57
N PRO A 181 3.36 -15.70 -12.74
CA PRO A 181 3.70 -16.54 -13.89
C PRO A 181 5.08 -17.17 -13.70
N GLU A 182 5.36 -18.22 -14.47
CA GLU A 182 6.73 -18.64 -14.71
C GLU A 182 7.42 -17.62 -15.64
N ASP A 183 7.83 -16.49 -15.10
CA ASP A 183 8.54 -15.45 -15.82
C ASP A 183 10.04 -15.46 -15.49
N ARG A 184 10.85 -15.71 -16.53
CA ARG A 184 12.31 -15.70 -16.43
C ARG A 184 12.89 -14.30 -16.20
N THR A 185 12.15 -13.25 -16.55
CA THR A 185 12.54 -11.85 -16.31
C THR A 185 12.16 -11.36 -14.92
N HIS A 186 11.27 -12.07 -14.22
CA HIS A 186 10.90 -11.82 -12.83
C HIS A 186 10.84 -13.12 -12.01
N PRO A 187 11.96 -13.87 -11.88
CA PRO A 187 11.99 -15.18 -11.20
C PRO A 187 11.68 -15.08 -9.70
N ASP A 188 11.76 -13.87 -9.14
CA ASP A 188 11.32 -13.53 -7.79
C ASP A 188 10.24 -12.45 -7.88
N ALA A 189 8.99 -12.89 -8.12
CA ALA A 189 7.86 -12.00 -8.35
C ALA A 189 7.64 -10.96 -7.23
N ARG A 190 8.10 -11.23 -5.99
CA ARG A 190 8.01 -10.29 -4.86
C ARG A 190 9.15 -9.26 -4.82
N HIS A 191 10.06 -9.26 -5.80
CA HIS A 191 11.28 -8.42 -5.88
C HIS A 191 11.39 -7.60 -7.18
N GLY A 192 10.30 -7.41 -7.93
CA GLY A 192 10.29 -6.55 -9.12
C GLY A 192 9.87 -5.11 -8.83
N HIS A 193 9.04 -4.51 -9.70
CA HIS A 193 8.72 -3.07 -9.73
C HIS A 193 8.16 -2.52 -8.40
N GLY A 194 7.32 -3.29 -7.71
CA GLY A 194 6.74 -2.92 -6.42
C GLY A 194 7.67 -3.08 -5.20
N ARG A 195 8.91 -3.59 -5.37
CA ARG A 195 9.74 -3.99 -4.21
C ARG A 195 10.05 -2.82 -3.27
N GLU A 196 10.23 -1.62 -3.80
CA GLU A 196 10.63 -0.44 -3.00
C GLU A 196 9.44 0.33 -2.42
N GLU A 197 8.22 -0.03 -2.86
CA GLU A 197 7.00 0.63 -2.42
C GLU A 197 6.32 -0.13 -1.28
N PHE A 198 5.65 0.64 -0.44
CA PHE A 198 4.72 0.15 0.56
C PHE A 198 3.59 1.17 0.67
N PHE A 199 2.50 0.73 1.29
CA PHE A 199 1.26 1.50 1.37
C PHE A 199 1.50 2.94 1.83
N GLY A 200 1.21 3.93 0.97
CA GLY A 200 1.32 5.35 1.34
C GLY A 200 2.76 5.79 1.67
N ARG A 201 3.78 5.15 1.08
CA ARG A 201 5.19 5.57 1.21
C ARG A 201 5.33 7.08 0.93
N PRO A 202 5.96 7.86 1.82
CA PRO A 202 6.21 9.28 1.60
C PRO A 202 7.35 9.50 0.59
N GLY A 203 7.27 10.61 -0.13
CA GLY A 203 8.25 11.02 -1.12
C GLY A 203 7.81 10.68 -2.54
N MET A 204 7.62 11.72 -3.36
CA MET A 204 7.44 11.56 -4.80
C MET A 204 8.75 11.14 -5.44
N ASP A 205 8.70 10.20 -6.40
CA ASP A 205 9.86 9.94 -7.25
C ASP A 205 10.21 11.21 -8.06
N PRO A 206 11.43 11.75 -7.95
CA PRO A 206 11.84 12.96 -8.68
C PRO A 206 11.65 12.89 -10.20
N SER A 207 11.63 11.69 -10.79
CA SER A 207 11.37 11.48 -12.22
C SER A 207 9.92 11.78 -12.64
N PHE A 208 8.98 11.85 -11.70
CA PHE A 208 7.58 12.19 -11.99
C PHE A 208 7.37 13.70 -12.12
N VAL A 209 8.22 14.50 -11.47
CA VAL A 209 8.09 15.96 -11.41
C VAL A 209 8.06 16.61 -12.80
N PRO A 210 8.94 16.27 -13.76
CA PRO A 210 8.91 16.85 -15.10
C PRO A 210 7.67 16.49 -15.91
N THR A 211 6.87 15.53 -15.46
CA THR A 211 5.63 15.09 -16.14
C THR A 211 4.40 15.88 -15.70
N ILE A 212 4.51 16.66 -14.62
CA ILE A 212 3.41 17.44 -14.06
C ILE A 212 3.18 18.69 -14.90
N VAL A 213 1.96 18.87 -15.39
CA VAL A 213 1.54 20.09 -16.08
C VAL A 213 0.90 21.05 -15.09
N GLY A 214 1.47 22.26 -14.96
CA GLY A 214 1.01 23.29 -14.03
C GLY A 214 1.71 23.26 -12.67
N ASP A 215 1.22 24.06 -11.72
CA ASP A 215 1.86 24.23 -10.42
C ASP A 215 1.73 22.99 -9.51
N LEU A 216 2.65 22.83 -8.56
CA LEU A 216 2.55 21.78 -7.54
C LEU A 216 1.38 22.10 -6.58
N ASP A 217 0.61 21.08 -6.21
CA ASP A 217 -0.48 21.22 -5.24
C ASP A 217 0.03 21.01 -3.82
N THR A 218 -0.46 21.81 -2.87
CA THR A 218 0.04 21.85 -1.48
C THR A 218 -1.03 21.51 -0.45
N ARG A 219 -2.23 21.10 -0.88
CA ARG A 219 -3.39 20.91 0.00
C ARG A 219 -3.25 19.69 0.91
N TYR A 220 -2.51 18.67 0.47
CA TYR A 220 -2.16 17.46 1.22
C TYR A 220 -0.75 16.97 0.83
N PRO A 221 -0.07 16.21 1.71
CA PRO A 221 1.07 15.36 1.35
C PRO A 221 0.81 14.55 0.08
N GLU A 222 1.76 14.38 -0.84
CA GLU A 222 1.47 13.62 -2.07
C GLU A 222 1.14 12.15 -1.81
N ASN A 223 1.62 11.62 -0.69
CA ASN A 223 1.40 10.24 -0.28
C ASN A 223 0.10 10.02 0.49
N GLN A 224 -0.67 11.09 0.74
CA GLN A 224 -1.98 10.96 1.36
C GLN A 224 -2.88 10.11 0.47
N MET A 225 -3.37 8.99 0.98
CA MET A 225 -4.36 8.17 0.29
C MET A 225 -5.70 8.91 0.23
N VAL A 226 -6.30 8.96 -0.95
CA VAL A 226 -7.58 9.60 -1.21
C VAL A 226 -8.46 8.71 -2.07
N LEU A 227 -9.75 8.64 -1.72
CA LEU A 227 -10.77 8.13 -2.63
C LEU A 227 -11.33 9.33 -3.40
N GLY A 228 -11.08 9.37 -4.70
CA GLY A 228 -11.59 10.39 -5.60
C GLY A 228 -12.84 9.92 -6.33
N ILE A 229 -13.83 10.82 -6.45
CA ILE A 229 -15.03 10.65 -7.28
C ILE A 229 -15.02 11.78 -8.28
N HIS A 230 -15.13 11.46 -9.57
CA HIS A 230 -15.18 12.48 -10.61
C HIS A 230 -16.12 12.07 -11.74
N ASP A 231 -17.03 12.98 -12.08
CA ASP A 231 -17.91 12.86 -13.23
C ASP A 231 -18.21 14.23 -13.85
N ASP A 232 -19.13 14.25 -14.81
CA ASP A 232 -19.54 15.45 -15.56
C ASP A 232 -20.07 16.60 -14.67
N ARG A 233 -20.34 16.33 -13.38
CA ARG A 233 -20.87 17.31 -12.43
C ARG A 233 -19.82 17.88 -11.48
N GLY A 234 -18.55 17.48 -11.63
CA GLY A 234 -17.45 17.91 -10.77
C GLY A 234 -16.67 16.74 -10.18
N GLY A 235 -15.69 17.04 -9.33
CA GLY A 235 -14.92 16.02 -8.62
C GLY A 235 -14.81 16.35 -7.14
N ILE A 236 -14.89 15.34 -6.29
CA ILE A 236 -14.64 15.44 -4.85
C ILE A 236 -13.68 14.33 -4.43
N ALA A 237 -12.72 14.67 -3.55
CA ALA A 237 -11.81 13.70 -2.97
C ALA A 237 -12.02 13.56 -1.46
N PHE A 238 -11.93 12.33 -0.97
CA PHE A 238 -12.04 11.96 0.43
C PHE A 238 -10.69 11.42 0.91
N PRO A 239 -9.85 12.24 1.56
CA PRO A 239 -8.64 11.74 2.16
C PRO A 239 -8.97 10.72 3.25
N LEU A 240 -8.30 9.56 3.23
CA LEU A 240 -8.53 8.46 4.18
C LEU A 240 -8.51 8.96 5.64
N ARG A 241 -7.58 9.85 5.97
CA ARG A 241 -7.45 10.46 7.30
C ARG A 241 -8.72 11.21 7.75
N GLU A 242 -9.41 11.88 6.81
CA GLU A 242 -10.61 12.66 7.09
C GLU A 242 -11.81 11.74 7.30
N VAL A 243 -11.91 10.66 6.51
CA VAL A 243 -12.96 9.63 6.70
C VAL A 243 -12.76 8.88 8.00
N HIS A 244 -11.51 8.58 8.39
CA HIS A 244 -11.20 8.02 9.70
C HIS A 244 -11.55 8.97 10.85
N ARG A 245 -11.36 10.30 10.66
CA ARG A 245 -11.78 11.31 11.63
C ARG A 245 -13.29 11.37 11.83
N GLU A 246 -14.09 11.04 10.80
CA GLU A 246 -15.55 10.84 10.93
C GLU A 246 -15.96 9.51 11.58
N GLY A 247 -15.00 8.65 11.95
CA GLY A 247 -15.28 7.32 12.50
C GLY A 247 -15.44 6.24 11.43
N GLY A 248 -14.89 6.45 10.23
CA GLY A 248 -14.91 5.49 9.13
C GLY A 248 -16.11 5.59 8.19
N VAL A 249 -17.00 6.57 8.41
CA VAL A 249 -18.13 6.86 7.53
C VAL A 249 -18.20 8.36 7.30
N ALA A 250 -17.95 8.80 6.07
CA ALA A 250 -18.12 10.19 5.67
C ALA A 250 -19.35 10.32 4.77
N SER A 251 -20.24 11.26 5.08
CA SER A 251 -21.41 11.56 4.26
C SER A 251 -21.39 13.02 3.84
N CYS A 252 -21.72 13.30 2.58
CA CYS A 252 -21.88 14.66 2.10
C CYS A 252 -22.84 14.72 0.91
N GLU A 253 -23.43 15.89 0.68
CA GLU A 253 -24.06 16.19 -0.60
C GLU A 253 -22.99 16.70 -1.57
N SER A 254 -22.95 16.12 -2.77
CA SER A 254 -22.06 16.56 -3.83
C SER A 254 -22.77 16.45 -5.18
N SER A 255 -22.81 17.57 -5.90
CA SER A 255 -23.42 17.68 -7.23
C SER A 255 -24.89 17.20 -7.28
N GLY A 256 -25.66 17.46 -6.22
CA GLY A 256 -27.08 17.09 -6.09
C GLY A 256 -27.30 15.62 -5.75
N ARG A 257 -26.30 14.91 -5.21
CA ARG A 257 -26.40 13.52 -4.76
C ARG A 257 -25.88 13.38 -3.34
N ASN A 258 -26.59 12.60 -2.53
CA ASN A 258 -26.12 12.20 -1.21
C ASN A 258 -25.13 11.05 -1.36
N LEU A 259 -23.88 11.28 -1.00
CA LEU A 259 -22.82 10.30 -1.03
C LEU A 259 -22.53 9.78 0.37
N VAL A 260 -22.17 8.51 0.45
CA VAL A 260 -21.58 7.90 1.64
C VAL A 260 -20.28 7.19 1.25
N VAL A 261 -19.21 7.48 2.00
CA VAL A 261 -17.89 6.87 1.83
C VAL A 261 -17.56 6.08 3.08
N PHE A 262 -17.26 4.79 2.89
CA PHE A 262 -16.86 3.88 3.95
C PHE A 262 -15.34 3.72 3.97
N ALA A 263 -14.76 3.63 5.16
CA ALA A 263 -13.38 3.23 5.40
C ALA A 263 -13.30 2.15 6.49
N GLY A 264 -12.70 1.00 6.18
CA GLY A 264 -12.59 -0.15 7.07
C GLY A 264 -13.19 -1.44 6.46
N PRO A 265 -13.97 -2.25 7.21
CA PRO A 265 -14.69 -1.90 8.44
C PRO A 265 -13.89 -2.12 9.73
N LYS A 266 -12.68 -2.69 9.63
CA LYS A 266 -11.71 -2.66 10.73
C LYS A 266 -11.25 -1.22 10.96
N PRO A 267 -11.10 -0.77 12.22
CA PRO A 267 -10.60 0.58 12.50
C PRO A 267 -9.21 0.89 11.91
N ASP A 268 -8.35 -0.12 11.79
CA ASP A 268 -7.02 -0.04 11.16
C ASP A 268 -7.02 -0.47 9.68
N GLY A 269 -8.19 -0.77 9.12
CA GLY A 269 -8.34 -1.10 7.71
C GLY A 269 -8.10 0.12 6.83
N PHE A 270 -7.55 -0.10 5.64
CA PHE A 270 -7.25 0.96 4.67
C PHE A 270 -8.19 0.94 3.46
N SER A 271 -9.11 -0.03 3.39
CA SER A 271 -10.09 -0.16 2.31
C SER A 271 -11.09 0.98 2.34
N MET A 272 -11.37 1.56 1.17
CA MET A 272 -12.40 2.58 0.99
C MET A 272 -13.36 2.21 -0.13
N SER A 273 -14.60 2.70 -0.03
CA SER A 273 -15.65 2.53 -1.05
C SER A 273 -16.64 3.68 -0.96
N ALA A 274 -17.35 3.96 -2.06
CA ALA A 274 -18.29 5.08 -2.12
C ALA A 274 -19.60 4.70 -2.81
N PHE A 275 -20.71 5.14 -2.23
CA PHE A 275 -22.04 4.81 -2.71
C PHE A 275 -22.96 6.03 -2.69
N LEU A 276 -24.07 5.94 -3.43
CA LEU A 276 -25.25 6.75 -3.13
C LEU A 276 -25.80 6.32 -1.76
N ALA A 277 -26.06 7.29 -0.89
CA ALA A 277 -26.60 7.07 0.45
C ALA A 277 -28.12 6.80 0.43
N ASP A 278 -28.60 6.02 -0.54
CA ASP A 278 -30.01 5.73 -0.78
C ASP A 278 -30.23 4.21 -0.88
N VAL A 279 -31.31 3.74 -0.25
CA VAL A 279 -31.82 2.37 -0.42
C VAL A 279 -33.33 2.44 -0.66
N ASP A 280 -33.75 2.01 -1.84
CA ASP A 280 -35.14 2.02 -2.32
C ASP A 280 -35.79 3.42 -2.31
N GLY A 281 -35.05 4.47 -2.71
CA GLY A 281 -35.55 5.84 -2.81
C GLY A 281 -35.75 6.53 -1.45
N LYS A 282 -35.08 6.02 -0.42
CA LYS A 282 -35.02 6.62 0.91
C LYS A 282 -33.56 6.77 1.32
N ASP A 283 -33.18 7.97 1.74
CA ASP A 283 -31.85 8.27 2.29
C ASP A 283 -31.53 7.37 3.51
N ARG A 284 -30.24 7.05 3.65
CA ARG A 284 -29.69 6.25 4.75
C ARG A 284 -28.47 6.91 5.37
N SER A 285 -28.33 6.71 6.66
CA SER A 285 -27.20 7.15 7.45
C SER A 285 -26.51 5.92 8.04
N PHE A 286 -25.17 5.91 8.03
CA PHE A 286 -24.40 4.76 8.46
C PHE A 286 -23.43 5.13 9.57
N VAL A 287 -23.10 4.16 10.41
CA VAL A 287 -22.00 4.22 11.37
C VAL A 287 -21.20 2.93 11.29
N ARG A 288 -19.88 2.99 11.45
CA ARG A 288 -19.06 1.78 11.57
C ARG A 288 -19.41 1.06 12.88
N ASP A 289 -19.65 -0.25 12.81
CA ASP A 289 -20.08 -1.07 13.94
C ASP A 289 -19.62 -2.53 13.76
N ASP A 290 -18.84 -3.03 14.72
CA ASP A 290 -18.42 -4.45 14.82
C ASP A 290 -17.97 -5.10 13.49
N GLY A 291 -17.00 -4.48 12.80
CA GLY A 291 -16.51 -5.02 11.52
C GLY A 291 -17.53 -4.91 10.37
N SER A 292 -18.53 -4.04 10.48
CA SER A 292 -19.52 -3.72 9.45
C SER A 292 -19.89 -2.21 9.48
N PHE A 293 -20.84 -1.81 8.64
CA PHE A 293 -21.46 -0.49 8.65
C PHE A 293 -22.95 -0.64 8.98
N ARG A 294 -23.38 -0.15 10.14
CA ARG A 294 -24.77 -0.22 10.59
C ARG A 294 -25.57 0.97 10.08
N ASP A 295 -26.66 0.67 9.38
CA ASP A 295 -27.72 1.60 8.99
C ASP A 295 -28.46 2.08 10.24
N LEU A 296 -28.53 3.40 10.44
CA LEU A 296 -29.11 4.01 11.63
C LEU A 296 -30.64 4.01 11.60
N GLU A 297 -31.25 3.98 10.42
CA GLU A 297 -32.70 3.98 10.23
C GLU A 297 -33.29 2.57 10.40
N THR A 298 -32.58 1.52 9.95
CA THR A 298 -33.11 0.14 9.93
C THR A 298 -32.40 -0.82 10.88
N GLY A 299 -31.20 -0.47 11.35
CA GLY A 299 -30.33 -1.37 12.11
C GLY A 299 -29.68 -2.47 11.25
N GLY A 300 -29.80 -2.43 9.93
CA GLY A 300 -29.14 -3.37 9.03
C GLY A 300 -27.61 -3.21 9.03
N HIS A 301 -26.87 -4.30 8.84
CA HIS A 301 -25.41 -4.30 8.79
C HIS A 301 -24.92 -4.52 7.36
N TRP A 302 -24.02 -3.66 6.92
CA TRP A 302 -23.55 -3.58 5.55
C TRP A 302 -22.05 -3.86 5.46
N SER A 303 -21.64 -4.59 4.42
CA SER A 303 -20.23 -4.83 4.12
C SER A 303 -19.56 -3.59 3.55
N ILE A 304 -18.22 -3.61 3.46
CA ILE A 304 -17.47 -2.57 2.72
C ILE A 304 -17.87 -2.49 1.25
N GLU A 305 -18.38 -3.58 0.67
CA GLU A 305 -18.90 -3.58 -0.71
C GLU A 305 -20.33 -3.02 -0.84
N GLY A 306 -20.89 -2.47 0.24
CA GLY A 306 -22.23 -1.89 0.24
C GLY A 306 -23.34 -2.93 0.13
N ARG A 307 -23.12 -4.20 0.53
CA ARG A 307 -24.15 -5.24 0.59
C ARG A 307 -24.68 -5.40 2.00
N CYS A 308 -26.00 -5.43 2.17
CA CYS A 308 -26.62 -5.67 3.47
C CYS A 308 -26.54 -7.15 3.83
N THR A 309 -25.76 -7.47 4.86
CA THR A 309 -25.49 -8.85 5.31
C THR A 309 -26.47 -9.33 6.38
N LYS A 310 -27.09 -8.41 7.13
CA LYS A 310 -28.01 -8.70 8.23
C LYS A 310 -29.02 -7.57 8.40
N GLY A 311 -30.25 -7.90 8.81
CA GLY A 311 -31.30 -6.93 9.13
C GLY A 311 -32.40 -6.85 8.07
N PRO A 312 -33.29 -5.84 8.14
CA PRO A 312 -34.49 -5.76 7.32
C PRO A 312 -34.22 -5.68 5.81
N ASN A 313 -33.09 -5.12 5.40
CA ASN A 313 -32.68 -4.95 4.01
C ASN A 313 -31.71 -6.04 3.54
N ARG A 314 -31.69 -7.22 4.18
CA ARG A 314 -30.77 -8.31 3.83
C ARG A 314 -30.77 -8.58 2.33
N ASP A 315 -29.58 -8.77 1.76
CA ASP A 315 -29.31 -9.01 0.34
C ASP A 315 -29.51 -7.77 -0.56
N ALA A 316 -29.96 -6.62 -0.03
CA ALA A 316 -29.93 -5.34 -0.75
C ALA A 316 -28.50 -4.83 -0.93
N SER A 317 -28.29 -4.02 -1.96
CA SER A 317 -27.00 -3.38 -2.25
C SER A 317 -27.16 -1.88 -2.43
N LEU A 318 -26.22 -1.11 -1.89
CA LEU A 318 -26.07 0.30 -2.19
C LEU A 318 -25.61 0.46 -3.64
N THR A 319 -26.02 1.55 -4.28
CA THR A 319 -25.57 1.84 -5.65
C THR A 319 -24.17 2.43 -5.59
N PRO A 320 -23.13 1.75 -6.12
CA PRO A 320 -21.77 2.29 -6.16
C PRO A 320 -21.70 3.47 -7.12
N VAL A 321 -20.90 4.48 -6.78
CA VAL A 321 -20.51 5.55 -7.70
C VAL A 321 -19.09 5.27 -8.20
N PRO A 322 -18.71 5.60 -9.45
CA PRO A 322 -17.32 5.42 -9.87
C PRO A 322 -16.34 6.15 -8.93
N TRP A 323 -15.46 5.38 -8.30
CA TRP A 323 -14.42 5.89 -7.42
C TRP A 323 -13.05 5.37 -7.82
N PHE A 324 -12.03 6.13 -7.45
CA PHE A 324 -10.63 5.81 -7.70
C PHE A 324 -9.83 6.03 -6.42
N TYR A 325 -9.18 4.98 -5.92
CA TYR A 325 -8.40 5.04 -4.68
C TYR A 325 -6.91 5.11 -5.00
N VAL A 326 -6.31 6.26 -4.75
CA VAL A 326 -4.94 6.60 -5.18
C VAL A 326 -4.23 7.51 -4.18
N ARG A 327 -2.92 7.70 -4.34
CA ARG A 327 -2.16 8.76 -3.64
C ARG A 327 -2.57 10.15 -4.16
N TRP A 328 -2.48 11.16 -3.31
CA TRP A 328 -2.93 12.53 -3.59
C TRP A 328 -2.34 13.12 -4.88
N HIS A 329 -1.04 12.94 -5.16
CA HIS A 329 -0.48 13.46 -6.42
C HIS A 329 -1.17 12.87 -7.65
N ALA A 330 -1.46 11.57 -7.63
CA ALA A 330 -2.04 10.88 -8.77
C ALA A 330 -3.45 11.41 -9.06
N TRP A 331 -4.20 11.76 -8.01
CA TRP A 331 -5.51 12.39 -8.14
C TRP A 331 -5.42 13.85 -8.59
N VAL A 332 -4.68 14.68 -7.84
CA VAL A 332 -4.82 16.13 -7.90
C VAL A 332 -4.33 16.74 -9.21
N TYR A 333 -3.30 16.17 -9.84
CA TYR A 333 -2.79 16.70 -11.10
C TYR A 333 -3.68 16.36 -12.30
N CYS A 334 -4.52 15.33 -12.19
CA CYS A 334 -5.58 15.04 -13.15
C CYS A 334 -6.87 15.81 -12.82
N HIS A 335 -7.13 16.12 -11.54
CA HIS A 335 -8.36 16.74 -11.04
C HIS A 335 -8.09 17.99 -10.19
N ARG A 336 -7.41 18.99 -10.74
CA ARG A 336 -6.96 20.17 -9.99
C ARG A 336 -8.09 20.93 -9.30
N GLY A 337 -9.25 21.02 -9.95
CA GLY A 337 -10.47 21.64 -9.44
C GLY A 337 -11.30 20.75 -8.52
N THR A 338 -10.78 19.63 -8.04
CA THR A 338 -11.50 18.75 -7.10
C THR A 338 -11.83 19.49 -5.81
N ASP A 339 -13.09 19.36 -5.38
CA ASP A 339 -13.52 19.65 -4.03
C ASP A 339 -12.86 18.64 -3.07
N LEU A 340 -12.77 19.02 -1.80
CA LEU A 340 -12.15 18.23 -0.75
C LEU A 340 -13.13 18.03 0.40
N PHE A 341 -13.41 16.77 0.72
CA PHE A 341 -14.05 16.44 1.98
C PHE A 341 -13.08 16.74 3.13
N ARG A 342 -13.52 17.56 4.09
CA ARG A 342 -12.81 17.85 5.33
C ARG A 342 -13.77 17.65 6.48
N SER A 343 -13.35 16.89 7.47
CA SER A 343 -14.13 16.65 8.68
C SER A 343 -14.07 17.88 9.60
N ASP A 344 -15.15 18.28 10.26
CA ASP A 344 -15.07 19.33 11.31
C ASP A 344 -14.85 18.74 12.71
N ARG A 345 -14.78 17.40 12.82
CA ARG A 345 -14.57 16.74 14.12
C ARG A 345 -13.14 16.95 14.60
N ALA A 346 -13.02 17.37 15.86
CA ALA A 346 -11.76 17.31 16.57
C ALA A 346 -11.34 15.85 16.82
N PHE A 347 -10.03 15.62 16.93
CA PHE A 347 -9.53 14.34 17.43
C PHE A 347 -10.00 14.13 18.87
N PRO A 348 -10.63 12.99 19.20
CA PRO A 348 -11.14 12.77 20.54
C PRO A 348 -9.98 12.62 21.55
N PRO A 349 -10.21 12.94 22.84
CA PRO A 349 -9.28 12.56 23.89
C PRO A 349 -9.22 11.04 23.98
N LEU A 350 -8.02 10.50 24.23
CA LEU A 350 -7.86 9.06 24.39
C LEU A 350 -8.54 8.58 25.69
N ARG A 351 -9.47 7.62 25.59
CA ARG A 351 -10.09 7.01 26.78
C ARG A 351 -9.28 5.79 27.20
N HIS A 352 -8.86 5.76 28.46
CA HIS A 352 -7.96 4.70 28.96
C HIS A 352 -8.66 3.32 29.01
N GLU A 353 -9.98 3.32 29.15
CA GLU A 353 -10.85 2.14 29.11
C GLU A 353 -10.85 1.44 27.74
N ASP A 354 -10.63 2.19 26.66
CA ASP A 354 -10.56 1.66 25.29
C ASP A 354 -9.20 1.00 24.99
N LEU A 355 -8.18 1.27 25.82
CA LEU A 355 -6.87 0.63 25.71
C LEU A 355 -6.92 -0.75 26.36
N GLY A 356 -7.19 -1.79 25.55
CA GLY A 356 -7.21 -3.19 26.02
C GLY A 356 -5.85 -3.76 26.43
N ASP A 357 -4.73 -3.04 26.20
CA ASP A 357 -3.37 -3.49 26.48
C ASP A 357 -2.76 -2.73 27.70
N PRO A 358 -2.42 -3.42 28.80
CA PRO A 358 -1.88 -2.79 30.01
C PRO A 358 -0.53 -2.08 29.81
N ASP A 359 0.34 -2.62 28.97
CA ASP A 359 1.65 -2.02 28.71
C ASP A 359 1.47 -0.71 27.97
N LEU A 360 0.63 -0.71 26.92
CA LEU A 360 0.27 0.47 26.15
C LEU A 360 -0.41 1.53 27.03
N ARG A 361 -1.34 1.12 27.90
CA ARG A 361 -2.01 2.01 28.85
C ARG A 361 -1.02 2.70 29.77
N SER A 362 -0.08 1.96 30.35
CA SER A 362 0.91 2.51 31.30
C SER A 362 1.80 3.58 30.66
N VAL A 363 2.19 3.38 29.40
CA VAL A 363 3.01 4.34 28.66
C VAL A 363 2.22 5.60 28.35
N ILE A 364 0.96 5.46 27.92
CA ILE A 364 0.14 6.62 27.56
C ILE A 364 -0.28 7.42 28.80
N GLU A 365 -0.57 6.77 29.92
CA GLU A 365 -0.80 7.44 31.22
C GLU A 365 0.37 8.33 31.62
N ALA A 366 1.59 7.82 31.44
CA ALA A 366 2.79 8.59 31.74
C ALA A 366 3.03 9.73 30.75
N LEU A 367 2.73 9.55 29.46
CA LEU A 367 2.76 10.64 28.48
C LEU A 367 1.77 11.75 28.86
N ALA A 368 0.52 11.37 29.15
CA ALA A 368 -0.52 12.32 29.55
C ALA A 368 -0.17 13.08 30.85
N ALA A 369 0.47 12.41 31.82
CA ALA A 369 0.93 13.04 33.05
C ALA A 369 2.05 14.08 32.82
N ASP A 370 2.89 13.91 31.79
CA ASP A 370 4.00 14.82 31.48
C ASP A 370 3.56 16.00 30.58
N SER A 371 2.72 15.74 29.57
CA SER A 371 2.38 16.72 28.53
C SER A 371 1.00 17.37 28.66
N GLY A 372 0.10 16.82 29.49
CA GLY A 372 -1.32 17.19 29.50
C GLY A 372 -2.13 16.39 28.49
N ASP A 373 -2.99 17.05 27.70
CA ASP A 373 -3.96 16.39 26.82
C ASP A 373 -3.29 15.53 25.72
N VAL A 374 -3.72 14.26 25.66
CA VAL A 374 -3.36 13.31 24.60
C VAL A 374 -4.60 13.04 23.76
N LEU A 375 -4.55 13.47 22.49
CA LEU A 375 -5.60 13.21 21.52
C LEU A 375 -5.26 11.96 20.71
N THR A 376 -6.28 11.21 20.30
CA THR A 376 -6.10 10.04 19.43
C THR A 376 -6.53 10.37 18.00
N GLU A 377 -5.65 10.13 17.04
CA GLU A 377 -6.04 10.15 15.62
C GLU A 377 -6.63 8.81 15.16
N GLY A 378 -6.44 7.76 15.96
CA GLY A 378 -6.88 6.41 15.67
C GLY A 378 -5.73 5.41 15.54
N PRO A 379 -6.01 4.18 15.07
CA PRO A 379 -5.00 3.17 14.91
C PRO A 379 -4.09 3.45 13.70
N VAL A 380 -2.87 2.93 13.75
CA VAL A 380 -2.01 2.88 12.56
C VAL A 380 -2.60 1.86 11.59
N LEU A 381 -2.71 2.23 10.31
CA LEU A 381 -3.23 1.33 9.27
C LEU A 381 -2.46 0.02 9.26
N SER A 382 -3.17 -1.09 9.04
CA SER A 382 -2.62 -2.44 9.09
C SER A 382 -1.39 -2.63 8.18
N GLN A 383 -1.41 -2.04 6.98
CA GLN A 383 -0.30 -2.08 6.00
C GLN A 383 0.89 -1.17 6.38
N LEU A 384 0.70 -0.21 7.29
CA LEU A 384 1.74 0.66 7.83
C LEU A 384 2.22 0.20 9.21
N ARG A 385 1.56 -0.79 9.81
CA ARG A 385 1.88 -1.26 11.15
C ARG A 385 3.18 -2.07 11.14
N PRO A 386 4.15 -1.77 12.03
CA PRO A 386 5.36 -2.56 12.16
C PRO A 386 5.07 -4.03 12.38
N ARG A 387 5.85 -4.91 11.73
CA ARG A 387 5.70 -6.36 11.93
C ARG A 387 5.96 -6.72 13.38
N GLU A 388 5.28 -7.78 13.82
CA GLU A 388 5.29 -8.26 15.20
C GLU A 388 4.66 -7.30 16.21
N SER A 389 4.19 -6.12 15.81
CA SER A 389 3.31 -5.32 16.66
C SER A 389 1.89 -5.87 16.68
N ARG A 390 1.27 -5.86 17.86
CA ARG A 390 -0.10 -6.35 18.11
C ARG A 390 -1.12 -5.23 18.01
N SER A 391 -0.73 -4.03 18.42
CA SER A 391 -1.56 -2.84 18.37
C SER A 391 -0.68 -1.62 18.16
N SER A 392 -1.24 -0.60 17.51
CA SER A 392 -0.53 0.64 17.20
C SER A 392 -1.50 1.78 17.12
N LEU A 393 -1.15 2.91 17.71
CA LEU A 393 -1.96 4.12 17.74
C LEU A 393 -1.16 5.31 17.21
N VAL A 394 -1.87 6.22 16.57
CA VAL A 394 -1.38 7.57 16.27
C VAL A 394 -1.97 8.52 17.30
N LEU A 395 -1.11 9.24 18.01
CA LEU A 395 -1.48 10.17 19.07
C LEU A 395 -0.97 11.57 18.75
N ARG A 396 -1.69 12.59 19.22
CA ARG A 396 -1.16 13.95 19.36
C ARG A 396 -0.94 14.24 20.83
N VAL A 397 0.30 14.54 21.15
CA VAL A 397 0.77 14.87 22.50
C VAL A 397 1.16 16.35 22.46
N ALA A 398 0.34 17.19 23.09
CA ALA A 398 0.34 18.65 22.84
C ALA A 398 0.17 18.97 21.34
N ALA A 399 1.22 19.43 20.65
CA ALA A 399 1.19 19.73 19.20
C ALA A 399 1.93 18.68 18.35
N GLU A 400 2.52 17.68 19.00
CA GLU A 400 3.42 16.71 18.38
C GLU A 400 2.67 15.43 18.01
N ARG A 401 2.86 14.96 16.77
CA ARG A 401 2.28 13.70 16.30
C ARG A 401 3.27 12.56 16.51
N ILE A 402 2.82 11.51 17.19
CA ILE A 402 3.60 10.31 17.49
C ILE A 402 2.84 9.05 17.12
N ARG A 403 3.58 7.96 16.91
CA ARG A 403 3.05 6.60 16.88
C ARG A 403 3.50 5.86 18.12
N VAL A 404 2.61 5.06 18.68
CA VAL A 404 2.92 4.16 19.78
C VAL A 404 2.58 2.73 19.35
N HIS A 405 3.55 1.84 19.44
CA HIS A 405 3.47 0.46 18.96
C HIS A 405 3.68 -0.50 20.13
N ARG A 406 2.76 -1.45 20.32
CA ARG A 406 2.94 -2.54 21.27
C ARG A 406 3.38 -3.79 20.53
N PHE A 407 4.60 -4.25 20.77
CA PHE A 407 5.17 -5.44 20.15
C PHE A 407 4.79 -6.73 20.85
N ALA A 408 4.78 -7.85 20.11
CA ALA A 408 4.50 -9.17 20.63
C ALA A 408 5.50 -9.61 21.71
N SER A 409 6.74 -9.11 21.64
CA SER A 409 7.81 -9.35 22.61
C SER A 409 8.69 -8.11 22.78
N GLU A 410 9.40 -8.04 23.91
CA GLU A 410 10.41 -7.00 24.13
C GLU A 410 11.58 -7.10 23.14
N GLN A 411 11.94 -8.31 22.72
CA GLN A 411 12.98 -8.50 21.71
C GLN A 411 12.59 -7.87 20.36
N ALA A 412 11.34 -8.02 19.92
CA ALA A 412 10.86 -7.40 18.69
C ALA A 412 10.82 -5.86 18.80
N ALA A 413 10.38 -5.33 19.94
CA ALA A 413 10.45 -3.89 20.20
C ALA A 413 11.90 -3.38 20.16
N ARG A 414 12.85 -4.14 20.72
CA ARG A 414 14.27 -3.79 20.75
C ARG A 414 14.91 -3.84 19.37
N ASP A 415 14.58 -4.84 18.56
CA ASP A 415 15.00 -4.88 17.16
C ASP A 415 14.48 -3.64 16.40
N TYR A 416 13.21 -3.27 16.62
CA TYR A 416 12.61 -2.10 15.99
C TYR A 416 13.29 -0.79 16.41
N GLU A 417 13.55 -0.60 17.72
CA GLU A 417 14.26 0.57 18.24
C GLU A 417 15.69 0.68 17.67
N LEU A 418 16.46 -0.41 17.70
CA LEU A 418 17.87 -0.39 17.31
C LEU A 418 18.11 -0.37 15.79
N LEU A 419 17.09 -0.68 15.00
CA LEU A 419 17.09 -0.50 13.54
C LEU A 419 16.44 0.83 13.12
N GLU A 420 16.13 1.71 14.09
CA GLU A 420 15.49 3.01 13.86
C GLU A 420 14.14 2.92 13.13
N GLY A 421 13.42 1.82 13.34
CA GLY A 421 12.05 1.58 12.89
C GLY A 421 11.84 1.61 11.37
N GLY A 422 10.59 1.86 10.97
CA GLY A 422 10.20 2.11 9.59
C GLY A 422 10.36 0.92 8.64
N TRP A 423 9.94 1.11 7.40
CA TRP A 423 10.31 0.24 6.30
C TRP A 423 11.57 0.82 5.66
N SER A 424 12.40 -0.03 5.07
CA SER A 424 13.58 0.40 4.33
C SER A 424 13.41 0.07 2.86
N ALA A 425 13.64 1.08 2.02
CA ALA A 425 13.85 0.90 0.59
C ALA A 425 15.33 1.10 0.30
N TRP A 426 15.78 0.79 -0.91
CA TRP A 426 17.18 0.96 -1.28
C TRP A 426 17.60 2.45 -1.27
N PRO A 427 18.75 2.83 -0.67
CA PRO A 427 19.64 2.07 0.23
C PRO A 427 18.95 1.78 1.57
N TYR A 428 19.05 0.55 2.10
CA TYR A 428 18.31 0.04 3.28
C TYR A 428 18.47 0.91 4.54
N ARG A 429 17.76 2.04 4.54
CA ARG A 429 17.73 3.04 5.58
C ARG A 429 16.29 3.18 6.03
N SER A 430 16.12 3.47 7.30
CA SER A 430 14.79 3.75 7.83
C SER A 430 14.15 4.90 7.04
N THR A 431 12.87 4.75 6.70
CA THR A 431 12.03 5.86 6.23
C THR A 431 11.74 6.89 7.34
N LEU A 432 12.21 6.61 8.56
CA LEU A 432 12.08 7.47 9.71
C LEU A 432 13.38 8.26 9.94
N LEU A 433 13.27 9.21 10.84
CA LEU A 433 14.35 10.12 11.20
C LEU A 433 15.15 9.51 12.35
N ALA A 434 16.47 9.64 12.32
CA ALA A 434 17.33 9.03 13.31
C ALA A 434 17.07 9.64 14.70
N ASN A 435 17.28 8.84 15.76
CA ASN A 435 17.10 9.25 17.15
C ASN A 435 15.70 9.78 17.51
N ARG A 436 14.65 9.29 16.83
CA ARG A 436 13.24 9.67 17.10
C ARG A 436 12.36 8.52 17.55
N ILE A 437 12.99 7.48 18.07
CA ILE A 437 12.33 6.28 18.58
C ILE A 437 12.87 6.02 19.98
N THR A 438 11.98 5.61 20.87
CA THR A 438 12.35 5.18 22.22
C THR A 438 11.47 4.01 22.64
N ARG A 439 12.05 3.07 23.39
CA ARG A 439 11.36 1.86 23.83
C ARG A 439 11.18 1.85 25.35
N VAL A 440 10.02 1.35 25.77
CA VAL A 440 9.64 1.09 27.16
C VAL A 440 9.11 -0.34 27.22
N GLY A 441 9.99 -1.30 27.56
CA GLY A 441 9.65 -2.73 27.54
C GLY A 441 9.25 -3.20 26.14
N PRO A 442 8.03 -3.76 25.94
CA PRO A 442 7.51 -4.15 24.62
C PRO A 442 6.84 -2.99 23.85
N VAL A 443 6.77 -1.78 24.41
CA VAL A 443 6.17 -0.62 23.77
C VAL A 443 7.24 0.26 23.15
N VAL A 444 7.02 0.71 21.92
CA VAL A 444 7.87 1.68 21.23
C VAL A 444 7.08 2.95 20.95
N ILE A 445 7.68 4.10 21.20
CA ILE A 445 7.17 5.42 20.81
C ILE A 445 8.05 5.94 19.69
N GLU A 446 7.43 6.39 18.60
CA GLU A 446 8.05 6.87 17.38
C GLU A 446 7.50 8.26 17.06
N ALA A 447 8.36 9.24 16.77
CA ALA A 447 7.90 10.53 16.26
C ALA A 447 7.39 10.40 14.82
N ASP A 448 6.24 11.00 14.51
CA ASP A 448 5.63 10.96 13.19
C ASP A 448 5.29 12.37 12.68
N PRO A 449 6.31 13.23 12.47
CA PRO A 449 6.09 14.62 12.09
C PRO A 449 5.40 14.70 10.74
N GLU A 450 4.47 15.65 10.60
CA GLU A 450 3.74 15.92 9.35
C GLU A 450 4.60 16.74 8.36
N ASP A 451 5.51 17.56 8.87
CA ASP A 451 6.34 18.48 8.09
C ASP A 451 7.72 17.88 7.72
N ARG A 452 7.73 16.82 6.92
CA ARG A 452 8.95 16.05 6.60
C ARG A 452 9.76 16.56 5.41
N PHE A 453 9.22 17.48 4.61
CA PHE A 453 9.78 17.86 3.31
C PHE A 453 9.80 19.37 3.11
N VAL A 454 10.76 19.84 2.31
CA VAL A 454 10.93 21.28 2.03
C VAL A 454 9.91 21.78 1.01
N ASP A 455 9.44 20.88 0.15
CA ASP A 455 8.52 21.18 -0.93
C ASP A 455 7.19 20.43 -0.76
N PRO A 456 6.08 20.98 -1.28
CA PRO A 456 4.76 20.37 -1.15
C PRO A 456 4.56 19.07 -1.94
N ALA A 457 5.41 18.79 -2.94
CA ALA A 457 5.41 17.53 -3.68
C ALA A 457 6.30 16.47 -3.00
N GLN A 458 6.86 16.81 -1.83
CA GLN A 458 7.74 16.00 -0.99
C GLN A 458 8.86 15.30 -1.76
N ILE A 459 9.46 16.02 -2.70
CA ILE A 459 10.57 15.49 -3.50
C ILE A 459 11.85 15.51 -2.65
N VAL A 460 12.02 16.55 -1.82
CA VAL A 460 13.24 16.81 -1.07
C VAL A 460 12.96 16.73 0.44
N PRO A 461 13.44 15.67 1.13
CA PRO A 461 13.32 15.57 2.57
C PRO A 461 13.99 16.75 3.27
N LYS A 462 13.37 17.24 4.36
CA LYS A 462 14.00 18.22 5.24
C LYS A 462 15.19 17.58 5.95
N PRO A 463 16.35 18.27 6.05
CA PRO A 463 17.42 17.81 6.91
C PRO A 463 16.94 17.81 8.37
N GLU A 464 17.40 16.86 9.19
CA GLU A 464 16.90 16.67 10.57
C GLU A 464 16.85 17.94 11.45
N PRO A 465 17.84 18.87 11.40
CA PRO A 465 17.78 20.12 12.17
C PRO A 465 16.65 21.06 11.73
N GLY A 466 16.13 20.90 10.50
CA GLY A 466 15.09 21.74 9.91
C GLY A 466 13.65 21.27 10.16
N LEU A 467 13.47 20.15 10.87
CA LEU A 467 12.14 19.63 11.21
C LEU A 467 11.59 20.36 12.44
N GLN A 468 10.82 21.43 12.21
CA GLN A 468 10.11 22.13 13.27
C GLN A 468 8.99 21.26 13.85
N GLY A 469 8.67 21.44 15.13
CA GLY A 469 7.55 20.71 15.78
C GLY A 469 7.69 19.20 15.63
N SER A 470 8.88 18.68 15.94
CA SER A 470 9.17 17.26 15.89
C SER A 470 9.71 16.83 17.25
N LEU A 471 8.90 16.09 18.01
CA LEU A 471 9.25 15.59 19.33
C LEU A 471 10.56 14.83 19.24
N ARG A 472 11.60 15.36 19.87
CA ARG A 472 12.82 14.61 20.16
C ARG A 472 12.54 13.85 21.44
N LEU A 473 12.30 12.55 21.29
CA LEU A 473 12.03 11.67 22.41
C LEU A 473 13.32 11.53 23.22
N ASP A 474 13.42 12.25 24.35
CA ASP A 474 14.50 12.09 25.31
C ASP A 474 14.26 10.81 26.14
N PRO A 475 15.07 9.75 25.98
CA PRO A 475 14.88 8.52 26.75
C PRO A 475 14.92 8.74 28.27
N ALA A 476 15.59 9.80 28.75
CA ALA A 476 15.65 10.13 30.17
C ALA A 476 14.34 10.71 30.72
N ARG A 477 13.48 11.27 29.85
CA ARG A 477 12.15 11.79 30.20
C ARG A 477 11.04 10.75 30.06
N MET A 478 11.35 9.58 29.49
CA MET A 478 10.37 8.52 29.29
C MET A 478 10.17 7.70 30.57
N PRO A 479 8.93 7.28 30.86
CA PRO A 479 8.62 6.48 32.03
C PRO A 479 9.40 5.16 32.03
N ARG A 480 10.11 4.88 33.12
CA ARG A 480 10.64 3.53 33.37
C ARG A 480 9.50 2.66 33.93
N PRO A 481 9.22 1.47 33.36
CA PRO A 481 8.19 0.60 33.90
C PRO A 481 8.53 0.26 35.36
N LYS A 482 7.53 0.30 36.24
CA LYS A 482 7.69 -0.13 37.64
C LYS A 482 7.79 -1.66 37.79
N GLY A 483 7.60 -2.40 36.69
CA GLY A 483 7.73 -3.86 36.63
C GLY A 483 9.20 -4.27 36.51
N ARG A 484 9.57 -5.31 37.27
CA ARG A 484 10.90 -5.93 37.22
C ARG A 484 11.18 -6.40 35.79
N GLU A 485 12.28 -5.94 35.18
CA GLU A 485 12.77 -6.47 33.90
C GLU A 485 12.81 -8.00 33.98
N ALA A 486 11.95 -8.67 33.23
CA ALA A 486 12.12 -10.08 32.99
C ALA A 486 13.33 -10.21 32.05
N PRO A 487 14.34 -11.04 32.37
CA PRO A 487 15.36 -11.37 31.38
C PRO A 487 14.66 -11.89 30.12
N PRO A 488 15.19 -11.61 28.91
CA PRO A 488 14.59 -12.07 27.67
C PRO A 488 14.29 -13.57 27.81
N ALA A 489 13.03 -13.94 27.61
CA ALA A 489 12.64 -15.33 27.63
C ALA A 489 13.54 -16.07 26.63
N ALA A 490 14.27 -17.09 27.09
CA ALA A 490 15.09 -17.91 26.22
C ALA A 490 14.18 -18.52 25.15
N GLY A 491 14.36 -18.14 23.89
CA GLY A 491 13.51 -18.60 22.81
C GLY A 491 13.56 -17.69 21.58
N SER A 492 14.51 -18.00 20.70
CA SER A 492 14.79 -17.38 19.39
C SER A 492 15.49 -16.00 19.42
N PRO A 493 16.60 -15.85 18.68
CA PRO A 493 17.39 -14.63 18.65
C PRO A 493 16.66 -13.54 17.86
N GLY A 494 16.89 -12.28 18.22
CA GLY A 494 16.45 -11.12 17.42
C GLY A 494 17.37 -10.85 16.24
N PHE A 495 16.94 -9.96 15.34
CA PHE A 495 17.77 -9.52 14.21
C PHE A 495 19.07 -8.88 14.71
N ILE A 496 19.01 -8.07 15.77
CA ILE A 496 20.17 -7.38 16.31
C ILE A 496 21.22 -8.35 16.86
N GLU A 497 20.81 -9.45 17.50
CA GLU A 497 21.71 -10.49 17.98
C GLU A 497 22.48 -11.14 16.82
N VAL A 498 21.79 -11.41 15.71
CA VAL A 498 22.40 -11.93 14.48
C VAL A 498 23.42 -10.92 13.92
N LEU A 499 23.04 -9.66 13.76
CA LEU A 499 23.95 -8.62 13.24
C LEU A 499 25.18 -8.43 14.15
N ARG A 500 25.00 -8.46 15.46
CA ARG A 500 26.10 -8.36 16.42
C ARG A 500 27.02 -9.59 16.37
N ALA A 501 26.49 -10.78 16.15
CA ALA A 501 27.31 -11.98 16.00
C ALA A 501 28.21 -11.90 14.76
N LEU A 502 27.67 -11.41 13.64
CA LEU A 502 28.44 -11.16 12.42
C LEU A 502 29.54 -10.11 12.66
N ARG A 503 29.23 -8.99 13.32
CA ARG A 503 30.23 -7.97 13.70
C ARG A 503 31.32 -8.53 14.62
N ARG A 504 30.97 -9.35 15.61
CA ARG A 504 31.95 -10.02 16.50
C ARG A 504 32.84 -11.00 15.75
N ALA A 505 32.34 -11.58 14.67
CA ALA A 505 33.15 -12.40 13.78
C ALA A 505 34.06 -11.56 12.85
N GLY A 506 34.01 -10.23 12.95
CA GLY A 506 34.88 -9.31 12.20
C GLY A 506 34.39 -9.04 10.78
N PHE A 507 33.07 -9.05 10.57
CA PHE A 507 32.45 -8.57 9.34
C PHE A 507 32.02 -7.11 9.48
N ASP A 508 32.23 -6.30 8.45
CA ASP A 508 31.57 -5.00 8.32
C ASP A 508 30.07 -5.20 8.02
N VAL A 509 29.20 -4.65 8.86
CA VAL A 509 27.74 -4.84 8.79
C VAL A 509 27.05 -3.49 8.94
N ILE A 510 26.53 -2.99 7.83
CA ILE A 510 25.98 -1.63 7.66
C ILE A 510 24.64 -1.67 6.92
N ASP A 511 23.96 -0.52 6.83
CA ASP A 511 22.70 -0.33 6.09
C ASP A 511 21.68 -1.45 6.36
N ALA A 512 21.22 -1.56 7.60
CA ALA A 512 20.21 -2.55 8.00
C ALA A 512 18.86 -1.88 8.26
N GLY A 513 17.77 -2.45 7.73
CA GLY A 513 16.42 -1.93 7.92
C GLY A 513 15.33 -2.92 7.53
N PHE A 514 14.11 -2.76 8.05
CA PHE A 514 13.03 -3.72 7.80
C PHE A 514 12.59 -3.73 6.34
N LEU A 515 12.19 -4.91 5.85
CA LEU A 515 11.63 -5.07 4.52
C LEU A 515 10.15 -4.66 4.50
N PRO A 516 9.69 -3.98 3.43
CA PRO A 516 8.27 -3.75 3.17
C PRO A 516 7.45 -5.05 3.24
N PRO A 517 6.16 -4.98 3.65
CA PRO A 517 5.22 -6.10 3.61
C PRO A 517 5.28 -6.95 2.34
N ALA A 518 5.28 -6.31 1.17
CA ALA A 518 5.26 -6.97 -0.13
C ALA A 518 6.48 -7.87 -0.38
N GLN A 519 7.63 -7.57 0.24
CA GLN A 519 8.86 -8.34 0.09
C GLN A 519 8.94 -9.57 1.02
N LEU A 520 8.06 -9.67 2.02
CA LEU A 520 8.07 -10.81 2.96
C LEU A 520 7.61 -12.10 2.26
N ARG A 521 8.18 -13.23 2.69
CA ARG A 521 7.86 -14.56 2.13
C ARG A 521 6.71 -15.21 2.87
N VAL A 522 6.05 -16.14 2.23
CA VAL A 522 5.07 -17.01 2.90
C VAL A 522 5.78 -17.76 4.04
N GLY A 523 5.19 -17.70 5.23
CA GLY A 523 5.77 -18.27 6.46
C GLY A 523 6.84 -17.40 7.15
N CYS A 524 7.15 -16.20 6.63
CA CYS A 524 7.96 -15.22 7.36
C CYS A 524 7.15 -14.51 8.45
N THR A 525 7.75 -14.38 9.63
CA THR A 525 7.28 -13.47 10.68
C THR A 525 7.70 -12.03 10.41
N ASN A 526 8.94 -11.84 9.92
CA ASN A 526 9.51 -10.53 9.59
C ASN A 526 10.79 -10.70 8.72
N GLY A 527 11.40 -9.61 8.27
CA GLY A 527 12.68 -9.61 7.57
C GLY A 527 13.32 -8.23 7.48
N ILE A 528 14.65 -8.21 7.29
CA ILE A 528 15.45 -6.99 7.10
C ILE A 528 16.31 -7.09 5.84
N GLY A 529 16.60 -5.97 5.19
CA GLY A 529 17.74 -5.83 4.29
C GLY A 529 18.99 -5.49 5.11
N VAL A 530 20.17 -5.94 4.66
CA VAL A 530 21.46 -5.64 5.31
C VAL A 530 22.61 -5.70 4.31
N THR A 531 23.62 -4.85 4.49
CA THR A 531 24.89 -4.92 3.76
C THR A 531 25.97 -5.54 4.65
N ILE A 532 26.68 -6.56 4.14
CA ILE A 532 27.78 -7.26 4.81
C ILE A 532 29.00 -7.23 3.89
N GLU A 533 30.11 -6.63 4.32
CA GLU A 533 31.34 -6.45 3.50
C GLU A 533 31.07 -5.84 2.11
N GLY A 534 30.11 -4.91 2.03
CA GLY A 534 29.67 -4.28 0.78
C GLY A 534 28.69 -5.08 -0.07
N ASP A 535 28.47 -6.37 0.24
CA ASP A 535 27.49 -7.22 -0.43
C ASP A 535 26.11 -7.12 0.23
N ARG A 536 25.05 -7.22 -0.56
CA ARG A 536 23.67 -7.04 -0.08
C ARG A 536 22.97 -8.35 0.20
N PHE A 537 22.22 -8.36 1.30
CA PHE A 537 21.48 -9.51 1.77
C PHE A 537 20.09 -9.14 2.26
N LEU A 538 19.21 -10.14 2.20
CA LEU A 538 17.93 -10.17 2.89
C LEU A 538 18.06 -11.20 4.00
N LEU A 539 17.79 -10.77 5.23
CA LEU A 539 17.73 -11.63 6.40
C LEU A 539 16.27 -11.79 6.80
N TYR A 540 15.71 -12.96 6.54
CA TYR A 540 14.35 -13.32 6.91
C TYR A 540 14.30 -14.10 8.22
N ARG A 541 13.24 -13.91 9.00
CA ARG A 541 12.87 -14.80 10.11
C ARG A 541 11.55 -15.50 9.83
N PHE A 542 11.58 -16.82 9.77
CA PHE A 542 10.42 -17.69 9.56
C PHE A 542 9.75 -18.08 10.88
N GLU A 543 8.51 -18.54 10.77
CA GLU A 543 7.73 -19.08 11.89
C GLU A 543 8.40 -20.29 12.56
N SER A 544 9.18 -21.06 11.79
CA SER A 544 9.92 -22.21 12.30
C SER A 544 11.19 -22.51 11.49
N PRO A 545 12.14 -23.27 12.05
CA PRO A 545 13.32 -23.74 11.32
C PRO A 545 12.99 -24.59 10.09
N GLU A 546 11.90 -25.37 10.14
CA GLU A 546 11.45 -26.20 9.02
C GLU A 546 11.00 -25.33 7.83
N LYS A 547 10.28 -24.23 8.10
CA LYS A 547 9.87 -23.26 7.09
C LYS A 547 11.08 -22.52 6.49
N ALA A 548 12.02 -22.10 7.34
CA ALA A 548 13.29 -21.50 6.90
C ALA A 548 14.08 -22.44 5.97
N ALA A 549 14.25 -23.70 6.39
CA ALA A 549 14.95 -24.71 5.58
C ALA A 549 14.20 -25.04 4.27
N GLY A 550 12.86 -25.06 4.30
CA GLY A 550 12.03 -25.22 3.11
C GLY A 550 12.25 -24.12 2.09
N TYR A 551 12.22 -22.85 2.53
CA TYR A 551 12.51 -21.70 1.67
C TYR A 551 13.93 -21.76 1.12
N ALA A 552 14.94 -22.01 1.96
CA ALA A 552 16.33 -22.06 1.53
C ALA A 552 16.61 -23.18 0.51
N ARG A 553 15.89 -24.32 0.55
CA ARG A 553 16.00 -25.37 -0.49
C ARG A 553 15.43 -24.94 -1.83
N ALA A 554 14.41 -24.09 -1.83
CA ALA A 554 13.75 -23.62 -3.04
C ALA A 554 14.38 -22.35 -3.62
N GLN A 555 15.40 -21.79 -2.96
CA GLN A 555 15.99 -20.50 -3.33
C GLN A 555 17.50 -20.62 -3.48
N PRO A 556 18.04 -20.34 -4.67
CA PRO A 556 19.49 -20.28 -4.84
C PRO A 556 20.06 -19.13 -4.01
N HIS A 557 21.34 -19.23 -3.65
CA HIS A 557 22.07 -18.20 -2.89
C HIS A 557 21.40 -17.81 -1.55
N ALA A 558 20.90 -18.82 -0.83
CA ALA A 558 20.31 -18.68 0.49
C ALA A 558 21.01 -19.61 1.51
N LEU A 559 21.25 -19.11 2.72
CA LEU A 559 21.85 -19.82 3.84
C LEU A 559 20.87 -19.84 5.02
N PRO A 560 20.35 -21.01 5.45
CA PRO A 560 19.49 -21.10 6.63
C PRO A 560 20.30 -21.28 7.93
N ALA A 561 19.80 -20.74 9.04
CA ALA A 561 20.28 -20.99 10.40
C ALA A 561 19.13 -20.85 11.41
N GLY A 562 18.71 -21.96 12.02
CA GLY A 562 17.49 -21.99 12.85
C GLY A 562 16.28 -21.47 12.08
N SER A 563 15.56 -20.51 12.64
CA SER A 563 14.43 -19.85 11.98
C SER A 563 14.84 -18.73 11.01
N PHE A 564 16.12 -18.47 10.82
CA PHE A 564 16.61 -17.41 9.94
C PHE A 564 17.06 -17.94 8.58
N VAL A 565 16.92 -17.10 7.54
CA VAL A 565 17.56 -17.31 6.23
C VAL A 565 18.23 -16.02 5.79
N LEU A 566 19.51 -16.10 5.48
CA LEU A 566 20.29 -15.04 4.84
C LEU A 566 20.38 -15.32 3.34
N ARG A 567 19.82 -14.44 2.50
CA ARG A 567 19.80 -14.57 1.04
C ARG A 567 20.55 -13.42 0.38
N SER A 568 21.40 -13.73 -0.59
CA SER A 568 22.10 -12.70 -1.38
C SER A 568 21.12 -11.98 -2.32
N THR A 569 21.26 -10.66 -2.48
CA THR A 569 20.39 -9.83 -3.35
C THR A 569 21.17 -8.69 -4.05
N PRO A 570 22.19 -9.02 -4.88
CA PRO A 570 23.03 -8.00 -5.49
C PRO A 570 22.26 -7.16 -6.52
N VAL A 571 22.69 -5.90 -6.74
CA VAL A 571 22.08 -4.99 -7.74
C VAL A 571 22.20 -5.53 -9.15
N THR A 572 23.27 -6.28 -9.41
CA THR A 572 23.55 -6.93 -10.69
C THR A 572 22.51 -7.97 -11.08
N MET A 573 21.55 -8.29 -10.20
CA MET A 573 20.35 -9.03 -10.57
C MET A 573 19.47 -8.30 -11.58
N TYR A 574 19.65 -6.98 -11.78
CA TYR A 574 18.76 -6.16 -12.59
C TYR A 574 19.50 -5.42 -13.71
N VAL A 575 18.90 -5.41 -14.90
CA VAL A 575 19.49 -4.81 -16.12
C VAL A 575 19.32 -3.28 -16.16
N ASP A 576 18.13 -2.77 -15.82
CA ASP A 576 17.87 -1.33 -15.68
C ASP A 576 17.14 -1.05 -14.36
N PRO A 577 17.88 -0.86 -13.25
CA PRO A 577 17.27 -0.69 -11.93
C PRO A 577 16.42 0.59 -11.79
N THR A 578 16.40 1.47 -12.79
CA THR A 578 15.68 2.75 -12.73
C THR A 578 14.28 2.66 -13.31
N TYR A 579 14.09 1.92 -14.42
CA TYR A 579 12.83 1.93 -15.17
C TYR A 579 12.30 0.55 -15.56
N GLU A 580 13.16 -0.45 -15.76
CA GLU A 580 12.77 -1.80 -16.16
C GLU A 580 13.53 -2.80 -15.28
N ILE A 581 12.89 -3.25 -14.20
CA ILE A 581 13.48 -4.16 -13.20
C ILE A 581 13.49 -5.61 -13.77
N LEU A 582 14.11 -5.78 -14.93
CA LEU A 582 14.30 -7.06 -15.61
C LEU A 582 15.46 -7.82 -14.99
N TYR A 583 15.29 -9.13 -14.84
CA TYR A 583 16.33 -10.01 -14.32
C TYR A 583 17.47 -10.21 -15.32
N ALA A 584 18.71 -10.04 -14.86
CA ALA A 584 19.92 -10.18 -15.68
C ALA A 584 20.26 -11.63 -16.07
N GLY A 585 19.62 -12.62 -15.42
CA GLY A 585 19.94 -14.04 -15.57
C GLY A 585 21.08 -14.47 -14.64
N ASP A 586 20.98 -15.67 -14.04
CA ASP A 586 21.85 -16.13 -12.95
C ASP A 586 23.36 -16.00 -13.25
N ASP A 587 23.77 -16.26 -14.50
CA ASP A 587 25.18 -16.21 -14.94
C ASP A 587 25.75 -14.79 -15.01
N GLU A 588 24.91 -13.77 -15.18
CA GLU A 588 25.30 -12.36 -15.18
C GLU A 588 25.26 -11.74 -13.77
N VAL A 589 24.58 -12.41 -12.83
CA VAL A 589 24.48 -11.94 -11.45
C VAL A 589 25.77 -12.21 -10.69
N ARG A 590 26.39 -11.13 -10.22
CA ARG A 590 27.49 -11.21 -9.25
C ARG A 590 26.97 -11.55 -7.84
N TRP A 591 26.73 -12.83 -7.59
CA TRP A 591 26.34 -13.33 -6.27
C TRP A 591 27.44 -13.16 -5.23
N SER A 592 27.04 -12.96 -3.97
CA SER A 592 28.00 -12.85 -2.87
C SER A 592 28.66 -14.19 -2.58
N VAL A 593 30.00 -14.19 -2.56
CA VAL A 593 30.80 -15.34 -2.12
C VAL A 593 30.80 -15.53 -0.60
N LEU A 594 30.31 -14.54 0.16
CA LEU A 594 30.31 -14.59 1.63
C LEU A 594 29.41 -15.70 2.19
N LEU A 595 28.43 -16.17 1.42
CA LEU A 595 27.60 -17.32 1.81
C LEU A 595 28.40 -18.63 1.88
N GLU A 596 29.59 -18.69 1.29
CA GLU A 596 30.51 -19.83 1.36
C GLU A 596 31.60 -19.65 2.43
N ASP A 597 31.77 -18.42 2.93
CA ASP A 597 32.76 -18.10 3.95
C ASP A 597 32.48 -18.87 5.26
N ALA A 598 33.47 -19.64 5.70
CA ALA A 598 33.35 -20.49 6.88
C ALA A 598 33.17 -19.71 8.19
N ARG A 599 33.71 -18.49 8.28
CA ARG A 599 33.54 -17.58 9.42
C ARG A 599 32.12 -17.04 9.45
N LEU A 600 31.56 -16.65 8.30
CA LEU A 600 30.17 -16.20 8.19
C LEU A 600 29.22 -17.34 8.57
N ARG A 601 29.39 -18.53 7.98
CA ARG A 601 28.55 -19.70 8.27
C ARG A 601 28.55 -20.07 9.75
N ARG A 602 29.72 -20.06 10.40
CA ARG A 602 29.82 -20.33 11.84
C ARG A 602 29.14 -19.25 12.67
N ALA A 603 29.38 -17.98 12.37
CA ALA A 603 28.81 -16.86 13.12
C ALA A 603 27.29 -16.80 12.99
N PHE A 604 26.77 -16.92 11.75
CA PHE A 604 25.34 -16.96 11.46
C PHE A 604 24.68 -18.22 12.02
N GLY A 605 25.31 -19.39 11.87
CA GLY A 605 24.82 -20.65 12.43
C GLY A 605 24.68 -20.63 13.95
N ALA A 606 25.69 -20.13 14.66
CA ALA A 606 25.64 -20.00 16.12
C ALA A 606 24.56 -19.00 16.56
N ALA A 607 24.43 -17.89 15.83
CA ALA A 607 23.46 -16.84 16.14
C ALA A 607 22.02 -17.20 15.78
N GLY A 608 21.78 -18.13 14.84
CA GLY A 608 20.43 -18.58 14.48
C GLY A 608 19.89 -19.71 15.38
N LEU A 609 20.76 -20.36 16.15
CA LEU A 609 20.43 -21.49 17.04
C LEU A 609 20.35 -21.09 18.53
N SER A 610 20.84 -19.90 18.89
CA SER A 610 20.81 -19.33 20.25
C SER A 610 19.48 -18.68 20.56
#